data_AF-A0A0J1FGS9-F1
#
_entry.id   AF-A0A0J1FGS9-F1
#
_cell.length_a   1.000
_cell.length_b   1.000
_cell.length_c   1.000
_cell.angle_alpha   90.00
_cell.angle_beta   90.00
_cell.angle_gamma   90.00
#
_symmetry.space_group_name_H-M   'P 1'
#
loop_
_entity.id
_entity.type
_entity.pdbx_description
1 polymer ?
#
loop_
_entity_poly.entity_id
_entity_poly.type
_entity_poly.pdbx_seq_one_letter_code
_entity_poly.pdbx_strand_id
1 'polypeptide(L)'
;MLKDLYVMKIDAKQELDNMNDAEEIDRFKRLIMIPDGVNIDSLLDGERYYLTGEKGAGKTAMLIYTALKAEELFDAERCFIIFKEFSQEERLDYTGLAHVTRYNQEEMDPYVDYEFVWWWVFHNAIVETVLNSEKEIFLPNESLDTYLASVKAVTSNPRGDNRRMPVITKDGYIEAAVCVQIRGIEIKLNGKVNFERNPEDKQKVRFSTHVNELNRLFTNLGAGDSQLYMVVDEMNLSSKNTEEFERDVIMIRDLVIAIERFNALSKSSHGNVRVIGSIRNEVINSVKAKGKEINKSVESYGIPIDWTQYSEENLRHPLIKLLMISVQKPPDFLVQRQEFAPGMPNWYSMTEIF
;
A
#
# COMPACT_ATOMS: atom_id res chain seq x y z
N MET A 1 4.30 -8.58 34.44
CA MET A 1 4.21 -9.87 33.73
C MET A 1 3.22 -9.80 32.57
N LEU A 2 1.89 -9.91 32.74
CA LEU A 2 0.97 -9.72 31.60
C LEU A 2 0.84 -8.25 31.12
N LYS A 3 1.27 -7.28 31.95
CA LYS A 3 1.29 -5.85 31.61
C LYS A 3 2.38 -5.47 30.61
N ASP A 4 3.37 -6.34 30.40
CA ASP A 4 4.54 -6.09 29.55
C ASP A 4 4.41 -6.78 28.17
N LEU A 5 3.34 -7.56 27.98
CA LEU A 5 2.95 -8.13 26.69
C LEU A 5 2.48 -6.98 25.82
N TYR A 6 3.25 -6.64 24.78
CA TYR A 6 2.81 -5.68 23.80
C TYR A 6 1.67 -6.31 22.99
N VAL A 7 0.45 -5.88 23.30
CA VAL A 7 -0.72 -6.14 22.48
C VAL A 7 -0.75 -5.00 21.47
N MET A 8 -0.56 -5.33 20.19
CA MET A 8 -0.61 -4.36 19.08
C MET A 8 -1.84 -3.47 19.21
N LYS A 9 -1.71 -2.18 18.84
CA LYS A 9 -2.87 -1.29 18.88
C LYS A 9 -3.92 -1.80 17.90
N ILE A 10 -5.19 -1.55 18.25
CA ILE A 10 -6.35 -2.02 17.48
C ILE A 10 -6.39 -1.35 16.08
N ASP A 11 -5.73 -0.21 15.93
CA ASP A 11 -5.78 0.64 14.76
C ASP A 11 -4.42 0.67 14.02
N ALA A 12 -4.47 0.38 12.71
CA ALA A 12 -3.31 0.35 11.81
C ALA A 12 -2.53 1.67 11.82
N LYS A 13 -3.23 2.81 11.82
CA LYS A 13 -2.64 4.13 11.73
C LYS A 13 -1.91 4.49 13.00
N GLN A 14 -2.51 4.20 14.15
CA GLN A 14 -1.83 4.41 15.43
C GLN A 14 -0.56 3.57 15.52
N GLU A 15 -0.55 2.37 14.96
CA GLU A 15 0.66 1.56 14.90
C GLU A 15 1.73 2.20 14.00
N LEU A 16 1.33 2.67 12.81
CA LEU A 16 2.21 3.36 11.85
C LEU A 16 2.81 4.65 12.40
N ASP A 17 2.01 5.46 13.10
CA ASP A 17 2.45 6.76 13.62
C ASP A 17 3.57 6.60 14.68
N ASN A 18 3.60 5.48 15.42
CA ASN A 18 4.68 5.22 16.39
C ASN A 18 5.88 4.46 15.77
N MET A 19 5.72 3.83 14.60
CA MET A 19 6.79 3.11 13.88
C MET A 19 7.85 4.00 13.23
N ASN A 20 8.06 5.21 13.75
CA ASN A 20 9.16 6.10 13.39
C ASN A 20 10.36 5.95 14.34
N ASP A 21 10.19 5.24 15.47
CA ASP A 21 11.28 4.90 16.39
C ASP A 21 11.88 3.53 16.06
N ALA A 22 13.20 3.47 15.86
CA ALA A 22 13.93 2.25 15.54
C ALA A 22 13.75 1.17 16.63
N GLU A 23 13.67 1.55 17.90
CA GLU A 23 13.46 0.60 18.99
C GLU A 23 12.06 -0.05 18.92
N GLU A 24 11.04 0.73 18.57
CA GLU A 24 9.67 0.23 18.40
C GLU A 24 9.53 -0.68 17.17
N ILE A 25 10.17 -0.33 16.05
CA ILE A 25 10.22 -1.17 14.84
C ILE A 25 10.85 -2.53 15.17
N ASP A 26 12.00 -2.51 15.83
CA ASP A 26 12.73 -3.72 16.19
C ASP A 26 11.95 -4.57 17.21
N ARG A 27 11.29 -3.94 18.19
CA ARG A 27 10.35 -4.61 19.09
C ARG A 27 9.19 -5.24 18.33
N PHE A 28 8.58 -4.54 17.37
CA PHE A 28 7.50 -5.07 16.54
C PHE A 28 7.95 -6.29 15.73
N LYS A 29 9.10 -6.19 15.05
CA LYS A 29 9.69 -7.30 14.25
C LYS A 29 9.98 -8.54 15.10
N ARG A 30 10.35 -8.37 16.38
CA ARG A 30 10.55 -9.51 17.30
C ARG A 30 9.27 -10.17 17.77
N LEU A 31 8.22 -9.39 17.98
CA LEU A 31 6.99 -9.87 18.61
C LEU A 31 5.98 -10.40 17.59
N ILE A 32 6.10 -10.01 16.33
CA ILE A 32 5.20 -10.51 15.30
C ILE A 32 5.35 -12.01 15.11
N MET A 33 4.22 -12.66 14.93
CA MET A 33 4.16 -14.07 14.59
C MET A 33 3.60 -14.23 13.19
N ILE A 34 4.34 -14.97 12.39
CA ILE A 34 3.94 -15.34 11.04
C ILE A 34 3.19 -16.68 11.16
N PRO A 35 1.90 -16.74 10.78
CA PRO A 35 1.14 -17.99 10.77
C PRO A 35 1.76 -19.02 9.81
N ASP A 36 1.60 -20.28 10.13
CA ASP A 36 2.02 -21.40 9.29
C ASP A 36 1.26 -21.31 7.95
N GLY A 37 1.98 -21.42 6.84
CA GLY A 37 1.42 -21.26 5.49
C GLY A 37 1.47 -19.83 4.93
N VAL A 38 1.78 -18.80 5.74
CA VAL A 38 2.02 -17.45 5.22
C VAL A 38 3.46 -17.31 4.74
N ASN A 39 3.64 -17.33 3.41
CA ASN A 39 4.93 -17.06 2.79
C ASN A 39 5.10 -15.56 2.50
N ILE A 40 5.80 -14.84 3.37
CA ILE A 40 6.11 -13.42 3.18
C ILE A 40 6.95 -13.18 1.92
N ASP A 41 7.83 -14.10 1.55
CA ASP A 41 8.69 -13.94 0.38
C ASP A 41 7.87 -13.82 -0.90
N SER A 42 6.73 -14.53 -0.99
CA SER A 42 5.80 -14.41 -2.12
C SER A 42 5.08 -13.05 -2.23
N LEU A 43 5.04 -12.28 -1.14
CA LEU A 43 4.61 -10.87 -1.19
C LEU A 43 5.78 -9.95 -1.56
N LEU A 44 6.98 -10.31 -1.08
CA LEU A 44 8.25 -9.61 -1.32
C LEU A 44 8.89 -9.93 -2.68
N ASP A 45 8.31 -10.76 -3.53
CA ASP A 45 8.74 -11.00 -4.91
C ASP A 45 7.68 -10.58 -5.95
N GLY A 46 6.45 -10.30 -5.49
CA GLY A 46 5.31 -10.00 -6.33
C GLY A 46 4.73 -11.23 -7.03
N GLU A 47 4.72 -12.39 -6.38
CA GLU A 47 3.91 -13.55 -6.78
C GLU A 47 2.51 -13.54 -6.15
N ARG A 48 2.39 -12.88 -5.00
CA ARG A 48 1.17 -12.69 -4.22
C ARG A 48 1.05 -11.21 -3.85
N TYR A 49 -0.18 -10.73 -3.74
CA TYR A 49 -0.46 -9.33 -3.44
C TYR A 49 -1.58 -9.14 -2.42
N TYR A 50 -2.26 -10.22 -1.99
CA TYR A 50 -3.34 -10.11 -1.01
C TYR A 50 -3.10 -10.93 0.25
N LEU A 51 -3.45 -10.34 1.39
CA LEU A 51 -3.66 -11.06 2.64
C LEU A 51 -5.16 -11.14 2.91
N THR A 52 -5.69 -12.36 3.09
CA THR A 52 -7.12 -12.58 3.34
C THR A 52 -7.36 -13.15 4.74
N GLY A 53 -8.57 -12.95 5.28
CA GLY A 53 -8.95 -13.52 6.57
C GLY A 53 -10.02 -12.72 7.31
N GLU A 54 -10.48 -13.26 8.43
CA GLU A 54 -11.50 -12.66 9.29
C GLU A 54 -11.01 -11.39 10.01
N LYS A 55 -11.95 -10.64 10.58
CA LYS A 55 -11.61 -9.50 11.46
C LYS A 55 -10.80 -10.01 12.66
N GLY A 56 -9.68 -9.34 12.96
CA GLY A 56 -8.79 -9.72 14.05
C GLY A 56 -7.74 -10.77 13.70
N ALA A 57 -7.69 -11.27 12.45
CA ALA A 57 -6.70 -12.27 12.03
C ALA A 57 -5.24 -11.78 11.94
N GLY A 58 -4.96 -10.48 12.15
CA GLY A 58 -3.59 -9.94 12.08
C GLY A 58 -3.14 -9.46 10.69
N LYS A 59 -4.05 -9.31 9.73
CA LYS A 59 -3.76 -8.82 8.36
C LYS A 59 -2.93 -7.53 8.32
N THR A 60 -3.36 -6.50 9.04
CA THR A 60 -2.66 -5.21 9.15
C THR A 60 -1.23 -5.39 9.65
N ALA A 61 -1.03 -6.18 10.70
CA ALA A 61 0.29 -6.44 11.26
C ALA A 61 1.21 -7.12 10.23
N MET A 62 0.67 -8.09 9.48
CA MET A 62 1.40 -8.78 8.43
C MET A 62 1.73 -7.88 7.23
N LEU A 63 0.83 -6.96 6.85
CA LEU A 63 1.13 -5.95 5.84
C LEU A 63 2.29 -5.03 6.26
N ILE A 64 2.21 -4.51 7.49
CA ILE A 64 3.25 -3.64 8.06
C ILE A 64 4.59 -4.38 8.12
N TYR A 65 4.59 -5.63 8.58
CA TYR A 65 5.78 -6.47 8.62
C TYR A 65 6.40 -6.67 7.24
N THR A 66 5.57 -6.93 6.23
CA THR A 66 6.02 -7.10 4.85
C THR A 66 6.71 -5.84 4.35
N ALA A 67 6.12 -4.66 4.58
CA ALA A 67 6.75 -3.37 4.21
C ALA A 67 8.08 -3.13 4.96
N LEU A 68 8.11 -3.42 6.27
CA LEU A 68 9.33 -3.31 7.08
C LEU A 68 10.44 -4.29 6.68
N LYS A 69 10.07 -5.46 6.13
CA LYS A 69 11.00 -6.43 5.58
C LYS A 69 11.51 -5.99 4.20
N ALA A 70 10.66 -5.41 3.38
CA ALA A 70 11.08 -4.83 2.10
C ALA A 70 12.08 -3.68 2.28
N GLU A 71 11.84 -2.81 3.27
CA GLU A 71 12.77 -1.74 3.64
C GLU A 71 14.15 -2.30 4.04
N GLU A 72 14.18 -3.37 4.84
CA GLU A 72 15.42 -4.02 5.30
C GLU A 72 16.18 -4.74 4.17
N LEU A 73 15.48 -5.40 3.25
CA LEU A 73 16.08 -6.28 2.24
C LEU A 73 16.39 -5.56 0.92
N PHE A 74 15.59 -4.57 0.56
CA PHE A 74 15.63 -3.93 -0.76
C PHE A 74 15.81 -2.41 -0.68
N ASP A 75 16.13 -1.90 0.51
CA ASP A 75 16.15 -0.46 0.80
C ASP A 75 14.87 0.25 0.32
N ALA A 76 13.73 -0.44 0.42
CA ALA A 76 12.49 0.03 -0.17
C ALA A 76 11.88 1.22 0.58
N GLU A 77 11.14 2.04 -0.14
CA GLU A 77 10.16 2.98 0.39
C GLU A 77 8.81 2.30 0.63
N ARG A 78 8.03 2.88 1.54
CA ARG A 78 6.69 2.39 1.87
C ARG A 78 5.67 3.51 1.89
N CYS A 79 4.48 3.23 1.38
CA CYS A 79 3.35 4.15 1.41
C CYS A 79 2.10 3.40 1.88
N PHE A 80 1.27 4.03 2.71
CA PHE A 80 0.04 3.42 3.24
C PHE A 80 -1.21 4.11 2.68
N ILE A 81 -2.14 3.30 2.18
CA ILE A 81 -3.44 3.73 1.65
C ILE A 81 -4.52 3.06 2.50
N ILE A 82 -5.20 3.86 3.33
CA ILE A 82 -6.25 3.37 4.24
C ILE A 82 -7.63 3.67 3.64
N PHE A 83 -8.39 2.62 3.29
CA PHE A 83 -9.69 2.79 2.62
C PHE A 83 -10.74 3.54 3.46
N LYS A 84 -10.70 3.44 4.79
CA LYS A 84 -11.67 4.18 5.63
C LYS A 84 -11.40 5.68 5.71
N GLU A 85 -10.20 6.15 5.35
CA GLU A 85 -9.89 7.57 5.39
C GLU A 85 -10.55 8.37 4.26
N PHE A 86 -11.01 7.70 3.20
CA PHE A 86 -11.81 8.35 2.17
C PHE A 86 -13.11 8.87 2.78
N SER A 87 -13.24 10.20 2.84
CA SER A 87 -14.40 10.90 3.36
C SER A 87 -15.67 10.55 2.57
N GLN A 88 -16.85 10.78 3.15
CA GLN A 88 -18.10 10.61 2.40
C GLN A 88 -18.16 11.53 1.17
N GLU A 89 -17.62 12.74 1.26
CA GLU A 89 -17.51 13.66 0.12
C GLU A 89 -16.63 13.08 -0.97
N GLU A 90 -15.44 12.54 -0.63
CA GLU A 90 -14.57 11.88 -1.60
C GLU A 90 -15.27 10.67 -2.24
N ARG A 91 -15.96 9.84 -1.47
CA ARG A 91 -16.70 8.70 -2.02
C ARG A 91 -17.84 9.13 -2.95
N LEU A 92 -18.52 10.23 -2.65
CA LEU A 92 -19.56 10.81 -3.51
C LEU A 92 -18.97 11.39 -4.79
N ASP A 93 -17.85 12.11 -4.68
CA ASP A 93 -17.09 12.60 -5.82
C ASP A 93 -16.75 11.41 -6.73
N TYR A 94 -16.25 10.30 -6.16
CA TYR A 94 -15.87 9.10 -6.90
C TYR A 94 -17.05 8.42 -7.59
N THR A 95 -18.22 8.36 -6.95
CA THR A 95 -19.44 7.85 -7.59
C THR A 95 -19.78 8.70 -8.80
N GLY A 96 -19.69 10.02 -8.69
CA GLY A 96 -19.80 10.93 -9.83
C GLY A 96 -18.83 10.56 -10.96
N LEU A 97 -17.57 10.23 -10.66
CA LEU A 97 -16.55 9.93 -11.67
C LEU A 97 -16.79 8.63 -12.41
N ALA A 98 -17.17 7.61 -11.65
CA ALA A 98 -17.35 6.27 -12.16
C ALA A 98 -18.57 6.14 -13.10
N HIS A 99 -19.46 7.14 -13.12
CA HIS A 99 -20.48 7.29 -14.17
C HIS A 99 -19.94 7.86 -15.49
N VAL A 100 -18.85 8.63 -15.45
CA VAL A 100 -18.38 9.44 -16.59
C VAL A 100 -17.20 8.81 -17.35
N THR A 101 -16.55 7.81 -16.75
CA THR A 101 -15.50 7.01 -17.39
C THR A 101 -16.01 6.07 -18.50
N ARG A 102 -17.32 6.08 -18.80
CA ARG A 102 -17.97 5.23 -19.82
C ARG A 102 -17.86 5.83 -21.23
N TYR A 103 -17.17 5.13 -22.14
CA TYR A 103 -17.20 5.42 -23.58
C TYR A 103 -17.58 4.14 -24.35
N ASN A 104 -18.60 4.22 -25.21
CA ASN A 104 -18.99 3.28 -26.28
C ASN A 104 -19.27 1.80 -25.92
N GLN A 105 -20.27 1.52 -25.09
CA GLN A 105 -20.96 0.22 -25.16
C GLN A 105 -22.47 0.45 -25.18
N GLU A 106 -23.12 0.07 -26.28
CA GLU A 106 -24.57 0.15 -26.51
C GLU A 106 -25.37 -0.85 -25.65
N GLU A 107 -24.70 -1.70 -24.86
CA GLU A 107 -25.34 -2.62 -23.93
C GLU A 107 -25.16 -2.15 -22.49
N MET A 108 -26.30 -1.83 -21.85
CA MET A 108 -26.42 -1.38 -20.48
C MET A 108 -25.93 -2.45 -19.49
N ASP A 109 -24.69 -2.30 -19.00
CA ASP A 109 -24.36 -2.82 -17.67
C ASP A 109 -24.58 -1.71 -16.62
N PRO A 110 -25.53 -1.85 -15.68
CA PRO A 110 -25.86 -0.81 -14.71
C PRO A 110 -24.75 -0.49 -13.69
N TYR A 111 -23.60 -1.19 -13.72
CA TYR A 111 -22.60 -1.09 -12.65
C TYR A 111 -21.57 0.02 -12.85
N VAL A 112 -21.41 0.81 -11.80
CA VAL A 112 -20.41 1.88 -11.63
C VAL A 112 -18.98 1.28 -11.62
N ASP A 113 -18.00 1.94 -12.24
CA ASP A 113 -16.60 1.47 -12.33
C ASP A 113 -15.58 2.46 -11.74
N TYR A 114 -14.91 2.05 -10.67
CA TYR A 114 -13.94 2.86 -9.91
C TYR A 114 -12.48 2.59 -10.28
N GLU A 115 -12.17 1.80 -11.32
CA GLU A 115 -10.80 1.43 -11.63
C GLU A 115 -9.94 2.68 -11.92
N PHE A 116 -10.36 3.59 -12.80
CA PHE A 116 -9.60 4.83 -13.06
C PHE A 116 -9.37 5.70 -11.81
N VAL A 117 -10.30 5.67 -10.86
CA VAL A 117 -10.14 6.36 -9.56
C VAL A 117 -8.99 5.74 -8.79
N TRP A 118 -8.94 4.41 -8.71
CA TRP A 118 -7.87 3.71 -8.00
C TRP A 118 -6.50 3.86 -8.65
N TRP A 119 -6.46 3.81 -9.98
CA TRP A 119 -5.22 4.05 -10.71
C TRP A 119 -4.68 5.46 -10.46
N TRP A 120 -5.54 6.48 -10.43
CA TRP A 120 -5.13 7.82 -10.01
C TRP A 120 -4.58 7.83 -8.58
N VAL A 121 -5.27 7.21 -7.62
CA VAL A 121 -4.81 7.14 -6.23
C VAL A 121 -3.41 6.52 -6.14
N PHE A 122 -3.13 5.46 -6.91
CA PHE A 122 -1.80 4.85 -6.98
C PHE A 122 -0.76 5.80 -7.59
N HIS A 123 -1.06 6.43 -8.73
CA HIS A 123 -0.13 7.39 -9.34
C HIS A 123 0.18 8.56 -8.41
N ASN A 124 -0.83 9.12 -7.76
CA ASN A 124 -0.65 10.21 -6.80
C ASN A 124 0.22 9.76 -5.61
N ALA A 125 -0.06 8.59 -5.03
CA ALA A 125 0.74 8.03 -3.94
C ALA A 125 2.21 7.80 -4.33
N ILE A 126 2.46 7.29 -5.53
CA ILE A 126 3.81 7.11 -6.07
C ILE A 126 4.53 8.46 -6.16
N VAL A 127 3.88 9.47 -6.76
CA VAL A 127 4.50 10.79 -6.95
C VAL A 127 4.77 11.49 -5.62
N GLU A 128 3.83 11.44 -4.67
CA GLU A 128 4.09 11.97 -3.32
C GLU A 128 5.26 11.26 -2.65
N THR A 129 5.37 9.94 -2.80
CA THR A 129 6.48 9.19 -2.18
C THR A 129 7.82 9.53 -2.83
N VAL A 130 7.89 9.58 -4.17
CA VAL A 130 9.12 9.91 -4.92
C VAL A 130 9.59 11.35 -4.66
N LEU A 131 8.67 12.28 -4.40
CA LEU A 131 9.04 13.67 -4.13
C LEU A 131 9.52 13.90 -2.70
N ASN A 132 9.07 13.08 -1.74
CA ASN A 132 9.43 13.19 -0.33
C ASN A 132 10.53 12.22 0.11
N SER A 133 10.86 11.23 -0.71
CA SER A 133 11.94 10.28 -0.45
C SER A 133 13.29 10.79 -0.98
N GLU A 134 14.35 10.47 -0.26
CA GLU A 134 15.74 10.64 -0.71
C GLU A 134 16.21 9.47 -1.59
N LYS A 135 15.45 8.37 -1.64
CA LYS A 135 15.80 7.14 -2.36
C LYS A 135 15.39 7.22 -3.83
N GLU A 136 16.23 6.66 -4.68
CA GLU A 136 15.98 6.58 -6.12
C GLU A 136 15.11 5.37 -6.46
N ILE A 137 13.78 5.52 -6.29
CA ILE A 137 12.80 4.49 -6.69
C ILE A 137 12.81 4.30 -8.22
N PHE A 138 13.07 5.39 -8.97
CA PHE A 138 13.16 5.41 -10.43
C PHE A 138 14.41 6.18 -10.86
N LEU A 139 14.94 5.86 -12.05
CA LEU A 139 16.08 6.58 -12.62
C LEU A 139 15.74 8.07 -12.84
N PRO A 140 16.59 9.00 -12.37
CA PRO A 140 16.39 10.43 -12.58
C PRO A 140 16.65 10.79 -14.04
N ASN A 141 15.58 10.94 -14.82
CA ASN A 141 15.63 11.29 -16.24
C ASN A 141 14.39 12.10 -16.67
N GLU A 142 14.38 12.54 -17.93
CA GLU A 142 13.28 13.33 -18.50
C GLU A 142 11.93 12.59 -18.46
N SER A 143 11.92 11.25 -18.55
CA SER A 143 10.69 10.46 -18.45
C SER A 143 10.10 10.54 -17.04
N LEU A 144 10.93 10.43 -16.01
CA LEU A 144 10.51 10.61 -14.62
C LEU A 144 9.98 12.02 -14.40
N ASP A 145 10.73 13.04 -14.80
CA ASP A 145 10.31 14.44 -14.68
C ASP A 145 8.95 14.70 -15.34
N THR A 146 8.75 14.17 -16.56
CA THR A 146 7.49 14.28 -17.29
C THR A 146 6.36 13.57 -16.57
N TYR A 147 6.59 12.38 -16.02
CA TYR A 147 5.59 11.63 -15.24
C TYR A 147 5.20 12.38 -13.95
N LEU A 148 6.18 12.82 -13.15
CA LEU A 148 5.95 13.58 -11.91
C LEU A 148 5.15 14.86 -12.21
N ALA A 149 5.54 15.61 -13.24
CA ALA A 149 4.85 16.80 -13.68
C ALA A 149 3.43 16.50 -14.19
N SER A 150 3.21 15.37 -14.87
CA SER A 150 1.89 15.01 -15.39
C SER A 150 0.88 14.72 -14.27
N VAL A 151 1.30 14.04 -13.21
CA VAL A 151 0.44 13.83 -12.03
C VAL A 151 0.22 15.15 -11.29
N LYS A 152 1.27 15.94 -11.04
CA LYS A 152 1.15 17.23 -10.34
C LYS A 152 0.43 18.31 -11.15
N ALA A 153 0.30 18.16 -12.47
CA ALA A 153 -0.48 19.07 -13.30
C ALA A 153 -1.96 19.08 -12.93
N VAL A 154 -2.44 17.96 -12.40
CA VAL A 154 -3.82 17.78 -11.98
C VAL A 154 -3.84 17.72 -10.45
N THR A 155 -3.55 18.85 -9.81
CA THR A 155 -3.69 18.94 -8.35
C THR A 155 -5.13 19.20 -7.94
N SER A 156 -5.55 18.48 -6.90
CA SER A 156 -6.72 18.75 -6.08
C SER A 156 -6.70 20.22 -5.62
N ASN A 157 -7.78 20.92 -5.96
CA ASN A 157 -8.03 22.36 -5.86
C ASN A 157 -7.17 23.20 -4.85
N PRO A 158 -6.76 24.45 -5.20
CA PRO A 158 -6.17 25.48 -4.30
C PRO A 158 -7.03 25.94 -3.08
N ARG A 159 -8.08 25.21 -2.68
CA ARG A 159 -9.03 25.60 -1.62
C ARG A 159 -8.71 25.06 -0.23
N GLY A 160 -7.47 24.66 0.04
CA GLY A 160 -7.01 24.33 1.40
C GLY A 160 -7.70 23.10 2.02
N ASP A 161 -8.27 22.23 1.19
CA ASP A 161 -8.94 21.01 1.64
C ASP A 161 -8.07 19.79 1.31
N ASN A 162 -7.96 18.83 2.24
CA ASN A 162 -7.07 17.66 2.17
C ASN A 162 -7.51 16.60 1.13
N ARG A 163 -8.22 17.01 0.06
CA ARG A 163 -8.79 16.08 -0.93
C ARG A 163 -7.68 15.41 -1.72
N ARG A 164 -7.70 14.09 -1.78
CA ARG A 164 -6.72 13.28 -2.53
C ARG A 164 -7.00 13.24 -4.04
N MET A 165 -8.10 13.84 -4.49
CA MET A 165 -8.62 13.68 -5.84
C MET A 165 -8.94 15.03 -6.51
N PRO A 166 -8.71 15.13 -7.82
CA PRO A 166 -9.00 16.35 -8.56
C PRO A 166 -10.50 16.59 -8.68
N VAL A 167 -10.89 17.86 -8.79
CA VAL A 167 -12.28 18.23 -9.06
C VAL A 167 -12.59 17.91 -10.52
N ILE A 168 -13.54 17.01 -10.73
CA ILE A 168 -13.93 16.55 -12.07
C ILE A 168 -15.31 17.10 -12.39
N THR A 169 -15.49 17.61 -13.61
CA THR A 169 -16.78 18.06 -14.10
C THR A 169 -17.72 16.87 -14.34
N LYS A 170 -19.03 17.14 -14.43
CA LYS A 170 -20.04 16.12 -14.76
C LYS A 170 -19.79 15.42 -16.11
N ASP A 171 -19.04 16.06 -17.01
CA ASP A 171 -18.69 15.54 -18.33
C ASP A 171 -17.33 14.83 -18.35
N GLY A 172 -16.69 14.67 -17.19
CA GLY A 172 -15.53 13.79 -16.99
C GLY A 172 -14.20 14.45 -17.25
N TYR A 173 -14.18 15.78 -17.19
CA TYR A 173 -12.98 16.57 -17.40
C TYR A 173 -12.43 17.13 -16.10
N ILE A 174 -11.11 17.25 -16.03
CA ILE A 174 -10.37 17.85 -14.91
C ILE A 174 -9.57 19.04 -15.42
N GLU A 175 -9.32 20.01 -14.55
CA GLU A 175 -8.37 21.08 -14.86
C GLU A 175 -6.94 20.54 -14.78
N ALA A 176 -6.13 20.85 -15.80
CA ALA A 176 -4.74 20.44 -15.86
C ALA A 176 -3.84 21.62 -16.23
N ALA A 177 -2.80 21.83 -15.43
CA ALA A 177 -1.75 22.79 -15.75
C ALA A 177 -0.92 22.30 -16.94
N VAL A 178 -0.56 23.23 -17.82
CA VAL A 178 0.30 22.94 -19.00
C VAL A 178 1.79 22.97 -18.62
N CYS A 179 2.10 23.62 -17.50
CA CYS A 179 3.45 23.83 -17.01
C CYS A 179 3.46 23.61 -15.49
N VAL A 180 4.41 22.81 -15.01
CA VAL A 180 4.51 22.43 -13.59
C VAL A 180 5.94 22.57 -13.12
N GLN A 181 6.12 23.06 -11.90
CA GLN A 181 7.43 23.13 -11.25
C GLN A 181 7.67 21.84 -10.46
N ILE A 182 8.70 21.08 -10.83
CA ILE A 182 9.15 19.89 -10.09
C ILE A 182 10.59 20.15 -9.65
N ARG A 183 10.85 20.05 -8.34
CA ARG A 183 12.20 20.26 -7.75
C ARG A 183 12.89 21.56 -8.23
N GLY A 184 12.09 22.62 -8.44
CA GLY A 184 12.57 23.94 -8.90
C GLY A 184 12.81 24.07 -10.41
N ILE A 185 12.48 23.03 -11.19
CA ILE A 185 12.62 23.01 -12.65
C ILE A 185 11.23 23.14 -13.30
N GLU A 186 11.12 24.03 -14.28
CA GLU A 186 9.90 24.21 -15.07
C GLU A 186 9.76 23.11 -16.13
N ILE A 187 8.70 22.31 -16.03
CA ILE A 187 8.41 21.23 -16.98
C ILE A 187 7.16 21.58 -17.80
N LYS A 188 7.34 21.66 -19.12
CA LYS A 188 6.26 21.89 -20.09
C LYS A 188 5.71 20.56 -20.59
N LEU A 189 4.41 20.34 -20.44
CA LEU A 189 3.73 19.09 -20.80
C LEU A 189 3.20 19.07 -22.24
N ASN A 190 3.06 20.24 -22.87
CA ASN A 190 2.63 20.35 -24.26
C ASN A 190 3.55 19.54 -25.19
N GLY A 191 2.95 18.63 -25.97
CA GLY A 191 3.68 17.79 -26.93
C GLY A 191 4.39 16.58 -26.31
N LYS A 192 4.43 16.47 -24.97
CA LYS A 192 4.97 15.30 -24.24
C LYS A 192 3.87 14.38 -23.70
N VAL A 193 2.72 14.97 -23.38
CA VAL A 193 1.55 14.30 -22.79
C VAL A 193 0.37 14.45 -23.74
N ASN A 194 -0.29 13.34 -24.05
CA ASN A 194 -1.49 13.35 -24.88
C ASN A 194 -2.73 13.74 -24.06
N PHE A 195 -3.00 15.04 -23.98
CA PHE A 195 -4.21 15.56 -23.35
C PHE A 195 -5.39 15.60 -24.32
N GLU A 196 -6.39 14.77 -24.09
CA GLU A 196 -7.71 14.94 -24.72
C GLU A 196 -8.42 16.13 -24.08
N ARG A 197 -8.27 17.31 -24.69
CA ARG A 197 -8.79 18.57 -24.18
C ARG A 197 -10.28 18.74 -24.49
N ASN A 198 -11.00 19.37 -23.58
CA ASN A 198 -12.37 19.78 -23.84
C ASN A 198 -12.39 20.79 -25.02
N PRO A 199 -13.29 20.62 -26.02
CA PRO A 199 -13.39 21.53 -27.15
C PRO A 199 -13.72 22.98 -26.77
N GLU A 200 -14.49 23.18 -25.71
CA GLU A 200 -14.95 24.48 -25.22
C GLU A 200 -13.95 25.12 -24.26
N ASP A 201 -13.23 24.31 -23.47
CA ASP A 201 -12.26 24.75 -22.47
C ASP A 201 -10.96 23.95 -22.56
N LYS A 202 -9.96 24.50 -23.26
CA LYS A 202 -8.68 23.83 -23.49
C LYS A 202 -7.84 23.60 -22.23
N GLN A 203 -8.20 24.18 -21.08
CA GLN A 203 -7.56 23.90 -19.79
C GLN A 203 -8.09 22.63 -19.14
N LYS A 204 -9.23 22.13 -19.62
CA LYS A 204 -9.85 20.91 -19.16
C LYS A 204 -9.43 19.70 -19.99
N VAL A 205 -9.08 18.60 -19.35
CA VAL A 205 -8.63 17.35 -19.98
C VAL A 205 -9.48 16.18 -19.50
N ARG A 206 -9.76 15.20 -20.37
CA ARG A 206 -10.57 14.04 -20.00
C ARG A 206 -9.81 13.17 -18.98
N PHE A 207 -10.46 12.85 -17.86
CA PHE A 207 -9.84 12.11 -16.75
C PHE A 207 -9.36 10.71 -17.13
N SER A 208 -10.23 9.90 -17.75
CA SER A 208 -9.88 8.52 -18.14
C SER A 208 -8.71 8.48 -19.11
N THR A 209 -8.71 9.36 -20.12
CA THR A 209 -7.61 9.49 -21.08
C THR A 209 -6.32 9.96 -20.41
N HIS A 210 -6.42 10.87 -19.44
CA HIS A 210 -5.27 11.30 -18.65
C HIS A 210 -4.69 10.16 -17.81
N VAL A 211 -5.51 9.38 -17.10
CA VAL A 211 -5.03 8.20 -16.34
C VAL A 211 -4.36 7.18 -17.26
N ASN A 212 -4.95 6.89 -18.43
CA ASN A 212 -4.30 6.02 -19.42
C ASN A 212 -2.93 6.54 -19.88
N GLU A 213 -2.81 7.85 -20.03
CA GLU A 213 -1.54 8.49 -20.36
C GLU A 213 -0.53 8.42 -19.21
N LEU A 214 -0.99 8.51 -17.94
CA LEU A 214 -0.14 8.24 -16.77
C LEU A 214 0.37 6.80 -16.76
N ASN A 215 -0.47 5.82 -17.14
CA ASN A 215 -0.05 4.42 -17.27
C ASN A 215 1.07 4.28 -18.30
N ARG A 216 0.91 4.93 -19.46
CA ARG A 216 1.93 4.95 -20.52
C ARG A 216 3.23 5.57 -20.01
N LEU A 217 3.16 6.73 -19.35
CA LEU A 217 4.35 7.39 -18.79
C LEU A 217 5.02 6.53 -17.73
N PHE A 218 4.25 5.91 -16.84
CA PHE A 218 4.73 4.99 -15.82
C PHE A 218 5.50 3.80 -16.42
N THR A 219 4.98 3.20 -17.50
CA THR A 219 5.70 2.08 -18.17
C THR A 219 7.04 2.48 -18.77
N ASN A 220 7.27 3.76 -19.05
CA ASN A 220 8.53 4.27 -19.61
C ASN A 220 9.55 4.69 -18.54
N LEU A 221 9.21 4.53 -17.26
CA LEU A 221 10.15 4.83 -16.18
C LEU A 221 11.25 3.77 -16.11
N GLY A 222 12.47 4.22 -15.82
CA GLY A 222 13.60 3.32 -15.58
C GLY A 222 13.62 2.87 -14.12
N ALA A 223 13.98 1.60 -13.88
CA ALA A 223 14.19 1.07 -12.54
C ALA A 223 15.38 1.77 -11.85
N GLY A 224 15.13 2.41 -10.72
CA GLY A 224 16.18 2.88 -9.81
C GLY A 224 16.65 1.79 -8.85
N ASP A 225 17.51 2.17 -7.91
CA ASP A 225 18.13 1.25 -6.95
C ASP A 225 17.20 0.84 -5.79
N SER A 226 16.13 1.61 -5.55
CA SER A 226 15.14 1.34 -4.50
C SER A 226 13.79 0.88 -5.08
N GLN A 227 13.00 0.22 -4.25
CA GLN A 227 11.63 -0.21 -4.56
C GLN A 227 10.60 0.59 -3.76
N LEU A 228 9.33 0.53 -4.16
CA LEU A 228 8.20 1.11 -3.46
C LEU A 228 7.14 0.06 -3.17
N TYR A 229 6.82 -0.12 -1.89
CA TYR A 229 5.74 -0.96 -1.41
C TYR A 229 4.56 -0.10 -0.96
N MET A 230 3.48 -0.11 -1.75
CA MET A 230 2.21 0.52 -1.42
C MET A 230 1.32 -0.48 -0.70
N VAL A 231 1.03 -0.21 0.57
CA VAL A 231 0.23 -1.05 1.45
C VAL A 231 -1.19 -0.50 1.50
N VAL A 232 -2.16 -1.31 1.08
CA VAL A 232 -3.58 -0.97 1.05
C VAL A 232 -4.30 -1.74 2.17
N ASP A 233 -4.82 -1.02 3.15
CA ASP A 233 -5.49 -1.64 4.30
C ASP A 233 -6.90 -1.08 4.56
N GLU A 234 -7.58 -1.69 5.52
CA GLU A 234 -8.90 -1.34 6.00
C GLU A 234 -10.03 -1.44 4.95
N MET A 235 -9.89 -2.36 4.00
CA MET A 235 -10.94 -2.70 3.04
C MET A 235 -12.14 -3.35 3.76
N ASN A 236 -13.06 -2.52 4.26
CA ASN A 236 -14.18 -2.88 5.12
C ASN A 236 -15.46 -2.20 4.64
N LEU A 237 -16.59 -2.88 4.81
CA LEU A 237 -17.89 -2.39 4.38
C LEU A 237 -18.51 -1.45 5.42
N SER A 238 -19.14 -0.37 4.97
CA SER A 238 -19.97 0.48 5.83
C SER A 238 -21.20 -0.29 6.33
N SER A 239 -21.62 -0.05 7.58
CA SER A 239 -22.76 -0.73 8.20
C SER A 239 -23.98 0.17 8.39
N LYS A 240 -23.96 1.37 7.80
CA LYS A 240 -24.90 2.46 8.14
C LYS A 240 -26.09 2.57 7.18
N ASN A 241 -25.91 2.29 5.89
CA ASN A 241 -26.97 2.35 4.87
C ASN A 241 -26.68 1.36 3.72
N THR A 242 -27.74 0.77 3.14
CA THR A 242 -27.66 -0.18 2.01
C THR A 242 -26.98 0.42 0.79
N GLU A 243 -27.27 1.68 0.44
CA GLU A 243 -26.64 2.33 -0.73
C GLU A 243 -25.13 2.55 -0.53
N GLU A 244 -24.72 2.96 0.67
CA GLU A 244 -23.30 3.14 1.01
C GLU A 244 -22.57 1.79 1.04
N PHE A 245 -23.24 0.75 1.53
CA PHE A 245 -22.72 -0.61 1.53
C PHE A 245 -22.48 -1.09 0.10
N GLU A 246 -23.48 -0.95 -0.78
CA GLU A 246 -23.34 -1.37 -2.19
C GLU A 246 -22.25 -0.60 -2.92
N ARG A 247 -22.15 0.71 -2.69
CA ARG A 247 -21.05 1.53 -3.22
C ARG A 247 -19.69 1.03 -2.74
N ASP A 248 -19.52 0.82 -1.44
CA ASP A 248 -18.25 0.36 -0.87
C ASP A 248 -17.86 -1.04 -1.41
N VAL A 249 -18.83 -1.94 -1.59
CA VAL A 249 -18.61 -3.26 -2.21
C VAL A 249 -18.06 -3.12 -3.63
N ILE A 250 -18.67 -2.27 -4.46
CA ILE A 250 -18.24 -2.02 -5.84
C ILE A 250 -16.85 -1.36 -5.86
N MET A 251 -16.62 -0.39 -4.98
CA MET A 251 -15.36 0.33 -4.89
C MET A 251 -14.21 -0.59 -4.45
N ILE A 252 -14.42 -1.47 -3.47
CA ILE A 252 -13.41 -2.46 -3.05
C ILE A 252 -13.21 -3.54 -4.12
N ARG A 253 -14.27 -4.01 -4.79
CA ARG A 253 -14.16 -4.92 -5.93
C ARG A 253 -13.21 -4.37 -7.00
N ASP A 254 -13.41 -3.11 -7.38
CA ASP A 254 -12.57 -2.46 -8.40
C ASP A 254 -11.17 -2.14 -7.87
N LEU A 255 -11.00 -1.93 -6.55
CA LEU A 255 -9.69 -1.81 -5.92
C LEU A 255 -8.86 -3.10 -6.06
N VAL A 256 -9.48 -4.26 -5.82
CA VAL A 256 -8.82 -5.56 -6.02
C VAL A 256 -8.39 -5.71 -7.49
N ILE A 257 -9.25 -5.38 -8.44
CA ILE A 257 -8.89 -5.45 -9.87
C ILE A 257 -7.76 -4.46 -10.20
N ALA A 258 -7.81 -3.25 -9.66
CA ALA A 258 -6.78 -2.24 -9.86
C ALA A 258 -5.42 -2.69 -9.28
N ILE A 259 -5.38 -3.29 -8.09
CA ILE A 259 -4.15 -3.82 -7.48
C ILE A 259 -3.52 -4.89 -8.40
N GLU A 260 -4.31 -5.85 -8.88
CA GLU A 260 -3.83 -6.89 -9.79
C GLU A 260 -3.25 -6.29 -11.07
N ARG A 261 -4.03 -5.44 -11.76
CA ARG A 261 -3.64 -4.85 -13.04
C ARG A 261 -2.42 -3.94 -12.89
N PHE A 262 -2.34 -3.18 -11.80
CA PHE A 262 -1.24 -2.27 -11.54
C PHE A 262 0.06 -3.03 -11.23
N ASN A 263 -0.01 -4.10 -10.42
CA ASN A 263 1.14 -4.97 -10.19
C ASN A 263 1.61 -5.64 -11.48
N ALA A 264 0.69 -6.12 -12.32
CA ALA A 264 1.02 -6.68 -13.63
C ALA A 264 1.72 -5.65 -14.52
N LEU A 265 1.23 -4.41 -14.55
CA LEU A 265 1.84 -3.30 -15.29
C LEU A 265 3.27 -3.04 -14.80
N SER A 266 3.45 -2.84 -13.49
CA SER A 266 4.75 -2.60 -12.87
C SER A 266 5.73 -3.74 -13.14
N LYS A 267 5.30 -5.00 -12.99
CA LYS A 267 6.12 -6.19 -13.27
C LYS A 267 6.56 -6.28 -14.73
N SER A 268 5.71 -5.83 -15.67
CA SER A 268 6.02 -5.82 -17.10
C SER A 268 6.94 -4.69 -17.55
N SER A 269 7.06 -3.62 -16.75
CA SER A 269 7.91 -2.46 -17.05
C SER A 269 9.26 -2.54 -16.32
N HIS A 270 9.29 -2.20 -15.04
CA HIS A 270 10.50 -2.02 -14.24
C HIS A 270 10.51 -2.87 -12.97
N GLY A 271 9.34 -3.26 -12.43
CA GLY A 271 9.21 -4.09 -11.23
C GLY A 271 9.40 -3.35 -9.89
N ASN A 272 9.79 -2.07 -9.92
CA ASN A 272 10.09 -1.28 -8.72
C ASN A 272 8.89 -0.91 -7.84
N VAL A 273 7.64 -1.00 -8.32
CA VAL A 273 6.46 -0.67 -7.51
C VAL A 273 5.60 -1.90 -7.26
N ARG A 274 5.18 -2.09 -6.01
CA ARG A 274 4.35 -3.22 -5.59
C ARG A 274 3.23 -2.75 -4.71
N VAL A 275 2.02 -3.24 -5.00
CA VAL A 275 0.82 -2.90 -4.25
C VAL A 275 0.33 -4.13 -3.53
N ILE A 276 0.22 -4.08 -2.21
CA ILE A 276 -0.19 -5.21 -1.37
C ILE A 276 -1.43 -4.81 -0.59
N GLY A 277 -2.50 -5.58 -0.71
CA GLY A 277 -3.78 -5.30 -0.08
C GLY A 277 -4.16 -6.30 1.01
N SER A 278 -4.94 -5.88 2.01
CA SER A 278 -5.62 -6.81 2.92
C SER A 278 -7.14 -6.83 2.73
N ILE A 279 -7.69 -7.99 2.39
CA ILE A 279 -9.11 -8.17 2.09
C ILE A 279 -9.76 -8.96 3.21
N ARG A 280 -10.90 -8.49 3.71
CA ARG A 280 -11.68 -9.27 4.66
C ARG A 280 -12.61 -10.29 3.98
N ASN A 281 -12.84 -11.41 4.64
CA ASN A 281 -13.67 -12.49 4.10
C ASN A 281 -15.12 -12.04 3.84
N GLU A 282 -15.70 -11.19 4.69
CA GLU A 282 -17.05 -10.66 4.46
C GLU A 282 -17.15 -9.83 3.16
N VAL A 283 -16.05 -9.17 2.76
CA VAL A 283 -15.98 -8.41 1.51
C VAL A 283 -15.99 -9.36 0.31
N ILE A 284 -15.12 -10.39 0.34
CA ILE A 284 -15.05 -11.41 -0.72
C ILE A 284 -16.43 -12.04 -0.93
N ASN A 285 -17.11 -12.39 0.16
CA ASN A 285 -18.44 -12.98 0.11
C ASN A 285 -19.51 -12.00 -0.41
N SER A 286 -19.41 -10.70 -0.10
CA SER A 286 -20.35 -9.69 -0.59
C SER A 286 -20.19 -9.40 -2.08
N VAL A 287 -18.95 -9.41 -2.58
CA VAL A 287 -18.67 -9.17 -4.01
C VAL A 287 -19.14 -10.32 -4.91
N LYS A 288 -19.11 -11.57 -4.42
CA LYS A 288 -19.65 -12.75 -5.13
C LYS A 288 -21.07 -12.54 -5.65
N ALA A 289 -21.87 -11.71 -4.99
CA ALA A 289 -23.24 -11.43 -5.38
C ALA A 289 -23.41 -10.33 -6.45
N LYS A 290 -22.34 -9.63 -6.88
CA LYS A 290 -22.41 -8.32 -7.57
C LYS A 290 -21.56 -8.17 -8.86
N GLY A 291 -21.11 -9.26 -9.51
CA GLY A 291 -20.83 -9.24 -10.96
C GLY A 291 -19.46 -8.76 -11.48
N LYS A 292 -18.35 -8.94 -10.76
CA LYS A 292 -17.01 -9.15 -11.37
C LYS A 292 -16.32 -10.30 -10.62
N GLU A 293 -15.66 -11.23 -11.32
CA GLU A 293 -15.01 -12.40 -10.70
C GLU A 293 -13.68 -12.03 -10.01
N ILE A 294 -13.75 -11.31 -8.88
CA ILE A 294 -12.54 -11.04 -8.08
C ILE A 294 -12.00 -12.29 -7.38
N ASN A 295 -12.81 -13.35 -7.25
CA ASN A 295 -12.39 -14.59 -6.58
C ASN A 295 -11.17 -15.19 -7.25
N LYS A 296 -11.12 -15.18 -8.60
CA LYS A 296 -9.98 -15.73 -9.32
C LYS A 296 -8.70 -14.95 -9.01
N SER A 297 -8.80 -13.63 -8.89
CA SER A 297 -7.68 -12.76 -8.47
C SER A 297 -7.24 -13.08 -7.04
N VAL A 298 -8.20 -13.13 -6.11
CA VAL A 298 -7.93 -13.40 -4.70
C VAL A 298 -7.41 -14.82 -4.47
N GLU A 299 -7.88 -15.83 -5.21
CA GLU A 299 -7.41 -17.22 -5.14
C GLU A 299 -6.03 -17.37 -5.77
N SER A 300 -5.74 -16.65 -6.86
CA SER A 300 -4.46 -16.74 -7.56
C SER A 300 -3.35 -15.99 -6.81
N TYR A 301 -3.68 -14.84 -6.22
CA TYR A 301 -2.70 -13.90 -5.66
C TYR A 301 -2.84 -13.67 -4.15
N GLY A 302 -3.78 -14.33 -3.48
CA GLY A 302 -4.02 -14.18 -2.05
C GLY A 302 -3.39 -15.26 -1.19
N ILE A 303 -3.07 -14.87 0.03
CA ILE A 303 -2.57 -15.73 1.10
C ILE A 303 -3.57 -15.66 2.26
N PRO A 304 -4.29 -16.75 2.56
CA PRO A 304 -5.21 -16.79 3.69
C PRO A 304 -4.44 -16.83 5.02
N ILE A 305 -4.79 -15.95 5.94
CA ILE A 305 -4.32 -16.00 7.32
C ILE A 305 -5.28 -16.88 8.12
N ASP A 306 -4.79 -18.06 8.51
CA ASP A 306 -5.53 -19.04 9.30
C ASP A 306 -4.73 -19.47 10.53
N TRP A 307 -5.29 -19.21 11.72
CA TRP A 307 -4.70 -19.59 13.00
C TRP A 307 -5.21 -20.93 13.54
N THR A 308 -6.17 -21.56 12.87
CA THR A 308 -6.82 -22.79 13.37
C THR A 308 -5.95 -24.04 13.18
N GLN A 309 -4.94 -23.97 12.32
CA GLN A 309 -4.00 -25.08 12.07
C GLN A 309 -3.11 -25.43 13.28
N TYR A 310 -3.13 -24.61 14.34
CA TYR A 310 -2.37 -24.83 15.57
C TYR A 310 -3.09 -25.71 16.62
N SER A 311 -4.03 -26.58 16.21
CA SER A 311 -4.87 -27.35 17.15
C SER A 311 -4.12 -28.44 17.94
N GLU A 312 -4.39 -28.43 19.25
CA GLU A 312 -4.26 -29.42 20.35
C GLU A 312 -2.94 -30.18 20.59
N GLU A 313 -2.19 -30.63 19.58
CA GLU A 313 -1.01 -31.50 19.82
C GLU A 313 0.34 -30.76 19.88
N ASN A 314 0.37 -29.48 19.50
CA ASN A 314 1.61 -28.74 19.37
C ASN A 314 1.72 -27.63 20.42
N LEU A 315 2.70 -27.75 21.33
CA LEU A 315 3.23 -26.66 22.19
C LEU A 315 3.71 -25.41 21.42
N ARG A 316 3.52 -25.38 20.09
CA ARG A 316 3.83 -24.29 19.17
C ARG A 316 2.66 -23.33 18.96
N HIS A 317 1.65 -23.33 19.83
CA HIS A 317 0.57 -22.37 19.71
C HIS A 317 1.13 -20.94 19.72
N PRO A 318 0.76 -20.06 18.78
CA PRO A 318 1.32 -18.72 18.65
C PRO A 318 1.23 -17.91 19.95
N LEU A 319 0.09 -17.96 20.65
CA LEU A 319 -0.04 -17.30 21.96
C LEU A 319 0.97 -17.83 23.01
N ILE A 320 1.32 -19.12 22.99
CA ILE A 320 2.35 -19.68 23.89
C ILE A 320 3.72 -19.13 23.51
N LYS A 321 4.03 -19.03 22.21
CA LYS A 321 5.29 -18.44 21.72
C LYS A 321 5.43 -16.96 22.14
N LEU A 322 4.37 -16.16 22.01
CA LEU A 322 4.34 -14.78 22.52
C LEU A 322 4.57 -14.70 24.04
N LEU A 323 3.95 -15.60 24.80
CA LEU A 323 4.16 -15.69 26.24
C LEU A 323 5.60 -16.07 26.57
N MET A 324 6.23 -16.99 25.82
CA MET A 324 7.63 -17.34 26.01
C MET A 324 8.58 -16.18 25.69
N ILE A 325 8.36 -15.45 24.59
CA ILE A 325 9.16 -14.27 24.22
C ILE A 325 9.02 -13.16 25.27
N SER A 326 7.82 -12.94 25.80
CA SER A 326 7.60 -11.91 26.84
C SER A 326 8.16 -12.30 28.22
N VAL A 327 8.31 -13.59 28.50
CA VAL A 327 8.95 -14.10 29.73
C VAL A 327 10.49 -14.08 29.62
N GLN A 328 11.04 -14.27 28.43
CA GLN A 328 12.45 -14.03 28.14
C GLN A 328 12.70 -12.52 28.03
N LYS A 329 13.02 -11.86 29.15
CA LYS A 329 13.61 -10.51 29.10
C LYS A 329 14.78 -10.49 28.10
N PRO A 330 15.04 -9.39 27.37
CA PRO A 330 16.28 -9.25 26.63
C PRO A 330 17.44 -9.50 27.61
N PRO A 331 18.49 -10.25 27.22
CA PRO A 331 19.65 -10.42 28.07
C PRO A 331 20.42 -9.10 28.11
N ASP A 332 20.00 -8.20 29.01
CA ASP A 332 20.87 -7.14 29.48
C ASP A 332 22.07 -7.78 30.17
N PHE A 333 23.25 -7.54 29.60
CA PHE A 333 24.52 -7.58 30.30
C PHE A 333 24.80 -8.86 31.10
N LEU A 334 25.19 -9.93 30.39
CA LEU A 334 26.32 -10.74 30.87
C LEU A 334 27.65 -10.04 30.53
N VAL A 335 27.81 -8.78 30.96
CA VAL A 335 29.12 -8.44 31.50
C VAL A 335 29.17 -9.21 32.80
N GLN A 336 29.85 -10.35 32.77
CA GLN A 336 30.39 -10.91 33.98
C GLN A 336 31.18 -9.79 34.65
N ARG A 337 30.59 -9.13 35.66
CA ARG A 337 31.39 -8.66 36.77
C ARG A 337 31.98 -9.93 37.37
N GLN A 338 33.15 -10.33 36.86
CA GLN A 338 34.13 -10.95 37.72
C GLN A 338 34.35 -9.95 38.85
N GLU A 339 33.71 -10.20 39.98
CA GLU A 339 34.24 -9.75 41.24
C GLU A 339 35.66 -10.29 41.31
N PHE A 340 36.64 -9.42 41.01
CA PHE A 340 38.01 -9.67 41.39
C PHE A 340 38.03 -9.75 42.92
N ALA A 341 38.10 -10.97 43.44
CA ALA A 341 38.61 -11.19 44.78
C ALA A 341 40.01 -10.54 44.87
N PRO A 342 40.31 -9.79 45.95
CA PRO A 342 41.56 -9.06 46.04
C PRO A 342 42.72 -10.05 46.21
N GLY A 343 43.59 -10.09 45.20
CA GLY A 343 44.90 -10.73 45.28
C GLY A 343 45.03 -11.99 44.44
N MET A 344 45.44 -11.85 43.18
CA MET A 344 46.52 -12.62 42.51
C MET A 344 46.70 -12.14 41.05
N PRO A 345 47.89 -12.35 40.44
CA PRO A 345 48.40 -11.48 39.37
C PRO A 345 48.02 -11.89 37.95
N ASN A 346 47.92 -10.86 37.10
CA ASN A 346 47.76 -10.89 35.64
C ASN A 346 48.69 -11.86 34.90
N TRP A 347 48.14 -12.57 33.92
CA TRP A 347 48.82 -12.90 32.66
C TRP A 347 47.81 -13.12 31.52
N TYR A 348 48.11 -12.49 30.39
CA TYR A 348 47.44 -12.55 29.10
C TYR A 348 47.65 -13.91 28.41
N SER A 349 46.68 -14.38 27.61
CA SER A 349 46.93 -14.74 26.19
C SER A 349 45.64 -15.05 25.41
N MET A 350 45.54 -14.43 24.23
CA MET A 350 44.68 -14.77 23.10
C MET A 350 44.88 -16.21 22.61
N THR A 351 43.85 -16.76 21.93
CA THR A 351 43.79 -17.71 20.77
C THR A 351 42.48 -18.52 20.89
N GLU A 352 41.65 -18.88 19.92
CA GLU A 352 41.53 -18.86 18.44
C GLU A 352 40.06 -19.28 18.17
N ILE A 353 39.30 -18.60 17.29
CA ILE A 353 38.88 -19.09 15.97
C ILE A 353 38.57 -20.60 15.92
N PHE A 354 37.27 -20.96 15.86
CA PHE A 354 36.61 -21.64 14.73
C PHE A 354 35.09 -21.57 14.89
#